data_AF-A0A0G4PAG9-F1
#
_entry.id   AF-A0A0G4PAG9-F1
#
_cell.length_a   1.000
_cell.length_b   1.000
_cell.length_c   1.000
_cell.angle_alpha   90.00
_cell.angle_beta   90.00
_cell.angle_gamma   90.00
#
_symmetry.space_group_name_H-M   'P 1'
#
loop_
_entity.id
_entity.type
_entity.pdbx_description
1 polymer ?
#
loop_
_entity_poly.entity_id
_entity_poly.type
_entity_poly.pdbx_seq_one_letter_code
_entity_poly.pdbx_strand_id
1 'polypeptide(L)' 'MVVDYMIYEQVSYGVHSTYEETIFLRQVRIQRVWRVEYLSILDSKATGMSPKQCFWYLSQLAPRGQPVNNATPQD' A
#
# COMPACT_ATOMS: atom_id res chain seq x y z
N MET A 1 4.00 2.50 12.61
CA MET A 1 3.38 1.42 11.80
C MET A 1 3.55 1.76 10.32
N VAL A 2 3.55 0.79 9.39
CA VAL A 2 3.81 1.08 7.94
C VAL A 2 2.85 2.13 7.37
N VAL A 3 1.62 2.16 7.87
CA VAL A 3 0.58 3.13 7.49
C VAL A 3 0.97 4.56 7.90
N ASP A 4 1.49 4.75 9.11
CA ASP A 4 1.94 6.07 9.59
C ASP A 4 3.09 6.60 8.72
N TYR A 5 4.01 5.71 8.33
CA TYR A 5 5.10 6.06 7.42
C TYR A 5 4.57 6.45 6.04
N MET A 6 3.57 5.72 5.53
CA MET A 6 2.94 6.06 4.25
C MET A 6 2.25 7.44 4.28
N ILE A 7 1.63 7.79 5.42
CA ILE A 7 1.01 9.09 5.64
C ILE A 7 2.08 10.19 5.71
N TYR A 8 3.12 9.99 6.51
CA TYR A 8 4.21 10.96 6.70
C TYR A 8 4.94 11.28 5.40
N GLU A 9 5.30 10.26 4.62
CA GLU A 9 5.99 10.39 3.33
C GLU A 9 5.03 10.70 2.16
N GLN A 10 3.73 10.85 2.42
CA GLN A 10 2.70 11.14 1.40
C GLN A 10 2.67 10.13 0.24
N VAL A 11 3.01 8.87 0.51
CA VAL A 11 3.08 7.80 -0.50
C VAL A 11 1.77 7.03 -0.61
N SER A 12 1.35 6.78 -1.85
CA SER A 12 0.07 6.13 -2.17
C SER A 12 0.11 4.61 -2.08
N TYR A 13 1.30 4.02 -1.99
CA TYR A 13 1.49 2.57 -1.98
C TYR A 13 2.52 2.20 -0.92
N GLY A 14 2.32 1.04 -0.30
CA GLY A 14 3.24 0.51 0.69
C GLY A 14 3.25 -1.01 0.68
N VAL A 15 4.30 -1.57 1.25
CA VAL A 15 4.49 -3.01 1.37
C VAL A 15 4.87 -3.30 2.81
N HIS A 16 4.19 -4.27 3.41
CA HIS A 16 4.55 -4.82 4.70
C HIS A 16 4.79 -6.31 4.53
N SER A 17 6.02 -6.74 4.74
CA SER A 17 6.42 -8.13 4.54
C SER A 17 6.95 -8.68 5.86
N THR A 18 6.36 -9.79 6.30
CA THR A 18 6.82 -10.63 7.41
C THR A 18 7.35 -11.95 6.83
N TYR A 19 7.83 -12.84 7.70
CA TYR A 19 8.26 -14.17 7.26
C TYR A 19 7.10 -15.00 6.69
N GLU A 20 5.89 -14.78 7.21
CA GLU A 20 4.72 -15.59 6.89
C GLU A 20 3.88 -14.98 5.76
N GLU A 21 3.85 -13.66 5.63
CA GLU A 21 3.00 -12.98 4.66
C GLU A 21 3.60 -11.69 4.12
N THR A 22 3.15 -11.30 2.94
CA THR A 22 3.41 -9.98 2.37
C THR A 22 2.09 -9.29 2.04
N ILE A 23 1.88 -8.15 2.67
CA ILE A 23 0.70 -7.30 2.53
C ILE A 23 1.05 -6.11 1.64
N PHE A 24 0.24 -5.92 0.61
CA PHE A 24 0.31 -4.76 -0.27
C PHE A 24 -0.78 -3.76 0.08
N LEU A 25 -0.38 -2.51 0.31
CA LEU A 25 -1.24 -1.43 0.79
C LEU A 25 -1.38 -0.36 -0.29
N ARG A 26 -2.58 0.21 -0.39
CA ARG A 26 -2.87 1.36 -1.26
C ARG A 26 -3.69 2.39 -0.53
N GLN A 27 -3.31 3.65 -0.65
CA GLN A 27 -4.18 4.75 -0.26
C GLN A 27 -5.11 5.11 -1.41
N VAL A 28 -6.40 5.14 -1.12
CA VAL A 28 -7.45 5.54 -2.06
C VAL A 28 -8.25 6.68 -1.47
N ARG A 29 -8.73 7.58 -2.33
CA ARG A 29 -9.59 8.69 -1.92
C ARG A 29 -11.05 8.29 -2.13
N ILE A 30 -11.75 7.97 -1.06
CA ILE A 30 -13.17 7.61 -1.07
C ILE A 30 -13.95 8.76 -0.42
N GLN A 31 -14.91 9.35 -1.15
CA GLN A 31 -15.75 10.44 -0.63
C GLN A 31 -14.93 11.59 0.00
N ARG A 32 -13.84 11.98 -0.67
CA ARG A 32 -12.85 13.01 -0.24
C ARG A 32 -11.93 12.63 0.92
N VAL A 33 -12.15 11.50 1.59
CA VAL A 33 -11.31 10.99 2.68
C VAL A 33 -10.31 9.97 2.12
N TRP A 34 -9.05 10.05 2.53
CA TRP A 34 -8.07 9.02 2.22
C TRP A 34 -8.26 7.83 3.15
N ARG A 35 -8.31 6.63 2.56
CA ARG A 35 -8.40 5.36 3.27
C ARG A 35 -7.31 4.42 2.78
N VAL A 36 -6.84 3.56 3.67
CA VAL A 36 -5.89 2.49 3.34
C VAL A 36 -6.68 1.23 3.00
N GLU A 37 -6.45 0.71 1.81
CA GLU A 37 -6.97 -0.57 1.34
C GLU A 37 -5.85 -1.61 1.26
N TYR A 38 -6.20 -2.85 1.59
CA TYR A 38 -5.37 -4.03 1.40
C TYR A 38 -5.60 -4.59 0.01
N LEU A 39 -4.62 -4.46 -0.88
CA LEU A 39 -4.74 -4.91 -2.27
C LEU A 39 -4.61 -6.42 -2.40
N SER A 40 -3.69 -7.03 -1.64
CA SER A 40 -3.48 -8.47 -1.60
C SER A 40 -2.66 -8.84 -0.36
N ILE A 41 -3.02 -9.97 0.24
CA ILE A 41 -2.23 -10.66 1.26
C ILE A 41 -1.65 -11.89 0.56
N LEU A 42 -0.35 -11.90 0.32
CA LEU A 42 0.35 -13.08 -0.16
C LEU A 42 0.85 -13.86 1.06
N ASP A 43 0.24 -15.00 1.34
CA ASP A 43 0.82 -15.99 2.22
C ASP A 43 2.12 -16.52 1.56
N SER A 44 3.17 -16.70 2.34
CA SER A 44 4.44 -17.34 1.94
C SER A 44 4.25 -18.70 1.25
N LYS A 45 3.11 -19.38 1.49
CA LYS A 45 2.74 -20.66 0.87
C LYS A 45 1.89 -20.52 -0.40
N ALA A 46 1.48 -19.30 -0.77
CA ALA A 46 0.63 -19.06 -1.92
C ALA A 46 1.42 -19.27 -3.23
N THR A 47 0.96 -20.21 -4.06
CA THR A 47 1.60 -20.59 -5.32
C THR A 47 1.22 -19.73 -6.53
N GLY A 48 0.29 -18.78 -6.37
CA GLY A 48 -0.31 -18.06 -7.50
C GLY A 48 0.39 -16.77 -7.96
N MET A 49 1.11 -16.07 -7.07
CA MET A 49 1.74 -14.79 -7.41
C MET A 49 2.94 -14.54 -6.49
N SER A 50 4.10 -14.23 -7.06
CA SER A 50 5.30 -13.96 -6.24
C SER A 50 5.30 -12.52 -5.71
N PRO A 51 5.87 -12.27 -4.52
CA PRO A 51 6.05 -10.91 -3.99
C PRO A 51 6.76 -9.96 -4.97
N LYS A 52 7.70 -10.49 -5.77
CA LYS A 52 8.42 -9.75 -6.81
C LYS A 52 7.49 -9.21 -7.90
N GLN A 53 6.52 -10.02 -8.35
CA GLN A 53 5.57 -9.59 -9.38
C GLN A 53 4.64 -8.49 -8.85
N CYS A 54 4.15 -8.62 -7.62
CA CYS A 54 3.33 -7.59 -6.98
C CYS A 54 4.10 -6.29 -6.75
N PHE A 55 5.35 -6.38 -6.25
CA PHE A 55 6.20 -5.21 -6.07
C PHE A 55 6.47 -4.49 -7.39
N TRP A 56 6.78 -5.25 -8.44
CA TRP A 56 6.98 -4.71 -9.78
C TRP A 56 5.72 -4.00 -10.29
N TYR A 57 4.55 -4.63 -10.15
CA TYR A 57 3.28 -4.04 -10.57
C TYR A 57 2.98 -2.73 -9.82
N LEU A 58 3.16 -2.69 -8.51
CA LEU A 58 2.96 -1.47 -7.73
C LEU A 58 3.96 -0.36 -8.10
N SER A 59 5.20 -0.72 -8.38
CA SER A 59 6.23 0.23 -8.83
C SER A 59 5.86 0.89 -10.16
N GLN A 60 5.09 0.22 -11.02
CA GLN A 60 4.56 0.81 -12.25
C GLN A 60 3.37 1.74 -12.01
N LEU A 61 2.60 1.51 -10.94
CA LEU A 61 1.44 2.32 -10.57
C LEU A 61 1.83 3.57 -9.78
N ALA A 62 2.85 3.48 -8.92
CA ALA A 62 3.26 4.58 -8.05
C ALA A 62 3.52 5.91 -8.77
N PRO A 63 4.20 5.97 -9.94
CA PRO A 63 4.41 7.22 -10.68
C PRO A 63 3.13 7.82 -11.27
N ARG A 64 2.08 7.00 -11.45
CA ARG A 64 0.79 7.43 -12.00
C ARG A 64 -0.18 7.90 -10.92
N GLY A 65 0.12 7.60 -9.65
CA GLY A 65 -0.66 8.03 -8.51
C GLY A 65 -0.51 9.53 -8.27
N GLN A 66 -1.57 10.16 -7.76
CA GLN A 66 -1.42 11.49 -7.18
C GLN A 66 -0.77 11.36 -5.80
N PRO A 67 0.04 12.35 -5.38
CA PRO A 67 0.54 12.43 -4.02
C PRO A 67 -0.62 12.31 -3.04
N VAL A 68 -0.44 11.49 -2.01
CA VAL A 68 -1.44 11.40 -0.96
C VAL A 68 -1.34 12.65 -0.13
N ASN A 69 -2.29 13.56 -0.32
CA ASN A 69 -2.44 14.67 0.61
C ASN A 69 -3.32 14.23 1.78
N ASN A 70 -2.71 13.45 2.68
CA ASN A 70 -3.24 13.19 4.01
C ASN A 70 -2.75 14.29 4.93
N ALA A 71 -3.30 15.49 4.77
CA ALA A 71 -3.40 16.40 5.90
C ALA A 71 -4.28 15.66 6.92
N THR A 72 -3.62 14.92 7.81
CA THR A 72 -4.14 14.29 9.04
C THR A 72 -5.65 14.44 9.25
N PRO A 73 -6.43 13.36 9.39
CA PRO A 73 -7.58 13.45 10.28
C PRO A 73 -7.02 13.86 11.65
N GLN A 74 -7.39 15.07 12.09
CA GLN A 74 -7.34 15.46 13.49
C GLN A 74 -8.24 14.48 14.26
N ASP A 75 -7.76 14.09 15.44
CA ASP A 75 -8.33 13.18 16.47
C ASP A 75 -8.05 11.68 16.34
#